data_AF-A0A939IRK1-F1
#
_entry.id   AF-A0A939IRK1-F1
#
_cell.length_a   1.000
_cell.length_b   1.000
_cell.length_c   1.000
_cell.angle_alpha   90.00
_cell.angle_beta   90.00
_cell.angle_gamma   90.00
#
_symmetry.space_group_name_H-M   'P 1'
#
loop_
_entity.id
_entity.type
_entity.pdbx_description
1 polymer ?
#
loop_
_entity_poly.entity_id
_entity_poly.type
_entity_poly.pdbx_seq_one_letter_code
_entity_poly.pdbx_strand_id
1 'polypeptide(L)'
;TLDGAMQGLKVYLVPDFSKVWSPDLLISAMGQAFFSMSLGVGTMLVYGSYVGRHEKLPSLGASVALVDIGVAILAGLLIIPAMYVALHNGVQIFSDAGELIDG
;
A
#
# COMPACT_ATOMS: atom_id res chain seq x y z
N THR A 1 -18.80 -15.81 2.15
CA THR A 1 -17.80 -15.15 1.28
C THR A 1 -18.50 -14.70 0.02
N LEU A 2 -18.25 -13.49 -0.48
CA LEU A 2 -18.80 -13.06 -1.78
C LEU A 2 -18.06 -13.76 -2.93
N ASP A 3 -18.79 -14.01 -4.01
CA ASP A 3 -18.22 -14.57 -5.23
C ASP A 3 -17.19 -13.61 -5.84
N GLY A 4 -16.06 -14.13 -6.31
CA GLY A 4 -14.92 -13.33 -6.78
C GLY A 4 -13.96 -12.83 -5.69
N ALA A 5 -14.39 -12.71 -4.43
CA ALA A 5 -13.53 -12.21 -3.34
C ALA A 5 -12.29 -13.09 -3.10
N MET A 6 -12.44 -14.41 -3.20
CA MET A 6 -11.32 -15.37 -3.05
C MET A 6 -10.27 -15.22 -4.16
N GLN A 7 -10.67 -14.80 -5.35
CA GLN A 7 -9.74 -14.53 -6.45
C GLN A 7 -8.93 -13.28 -6.18
N GLY A 8 -9.57 -12.19 -5.76
CA GLY A 8 -8.86 -10.97 -5.35
C GLY A 8 -7.91 -11.20 -4.17
N LEU A 9 -8.30 -12.03 -3.21
CA LEU A 9 -7.42 -12.38 -2.08
C LEU A 9 -6.16 -13.13 -2.52
N LYS A 10 -6.29 -14.08 -3.47
CA LYS A 10 -5.12 -14.78 -4.05
C LYS A 10 -4.19 -13.82 -4.77
N VAL A 11 -4.74 -12.88 -5.54
CA VAL A 11 -3.94 -11.87 -6.25
C VAL A 11 -3.18 -10.98 -5.28
N TYR A 12 -3.78 -10.63 -4.14
CA TYR A 12 -3.13 -9.79 -3.13
C TYR A 12 -2.06 -10.52 -2.31
N LEU A 13 -2.33 -11.77 -1.90
CA LEU A 13 -1.49 -12.47 -0.93
C LEU A 13 -0.44 -13.41 -1.54
N VAL A 14 -0.53 -13.74 -2.83
CA VAL A 14 0.45 -14.62 -3.49
C VAL A 14 1.58 -13.75 -4.06
N PRO A 15 2.76 -13.71 -3.42
CA PRO A 15 3.87 -12.89 -3.90
C PRO A 15 4.50 -13.49 -5.16
N ASP A 16 4.87 -12.63 -6.09
CA ASP A 16 5.71 -12.97 -7.23
C ASP A 16 7.17 -12.58 -6.94
N PHE A 17 7.96 -13.55 -6.48
CA PHE A 17 9.37 -13.33 -6.12
C PHE A 17 10.26 -12.99 -7.32
N SER A 18 9.81 -13.26 -8.55
CA SER A 18 10.58 -12.92 -9.76
C SER A 18 10.68 -11.41 -9.97
N LYS A 19 9.70 -10.65 -9.47
CA LYS A 19 9.60 -9.20 -9.65
C LYS A 19 10.26 -8.38 -8.55
N VAL A 20 10.58 -9.00 -7.41
CA VAL A 20 11.10 -8.29 -6.21
C VAL A 20 12.40 -7.53 -6.50
N TRP A 21 13.21 -8.03 -7.43
CA TRP A 21 14.48 -7.41 -7.82
C TRP A 21 14.37 -6.47 -9.02
N SER A 22 13.16 -6.19 -9.53
CA SER A 22 13.03 -5.28 -10.66
C SER A 22 13.31 -3.83 -10.20
N PRO A 23 14.20 -3.09 -10.90
CA PRO A 23 14.53 -1.72 -10.52
C PRO A 23 13.32 -0.80 -10.46
N ASP A 24 12.40 -0.94 -11.41
CA ASP A 24 11.18 -0.13 -11.48
C ASP A 24 10.28 -0.37 -10.27
N LEU A 25 10.09 -1.62 -9.84
CA LEU A 25 9.29 -1.93 -8.65
C LEU A 25 9.93 -1.33 -7.39
N LEU A 26 11.25 -1.43 -7.25
CA LEU A 26 11.97 -0.86 -6.10
C LEU A 26 11.81 0.66 -6.04
N ILE A 27 11.94 1.35 -7.18
CA ILE A 27 11.76 2.80 -7.28
C ILE A 27 10.32 3.19 -6.93
N SER A 28 9.33 2.49 -7.50
CA SER A 28 7.91 2.72 -7.20
C SER A 28 7.59 2.50 -5.72
N ALA A 29 8.09 1.42 -5.12
CA ALA A 29 7.86 1.11 -3.71
C ALA A 29 8.51 2.14 -2.78
N MET A 30 9.74 2.57 -3.07
CA MET A 30 10.40 3.65 -2.33
C MET A 30 9.62 4.97 -2.44
N GLY A 31 9.14 5.31 -3.63
CA GLY A 31 8.28 6.48 -3.84
C GLY A 31 7.00 6.40 -3.02
N GLN A 32 6.31 5.25 -3.06
CA GLN A 32 5.11 5.02 -2.28
C GLN A 32 5.36 5.20 -0.79
N ALA A 33 6.41 4.58 -0.23
CA ALA A 33 6.76 4.74 1.18
C ALA A 33 7.10 6.19 1.56
N PHE A 34 7.81 6.91 0.69
CA PHE A 34 8.19 8.31 0.90
C PHE A 34 6.98 9.25 0.95
N PHE A 35 6.00 9.05 0.06
CA PHE A 35 4.76 9.82 0.06
C PHE A 35 3.78 9.38 1.15
N SER A 36 3.67 8.09 1.46
CA SER A 36 2.80 7.55 2.53
C SER A 36 3.15 8.15 3.89
N MET A 37 4.44 8.14 4.24
CA MET A 37 4.94 8.72 5.50
C MET A 37 5.03 10.26 5.45
N SER A 38 4.55 10.89 4.38
CA SER A 38 4.59 12.35 4.19
C SER A 38 5.98 12.98 4.34
N LEU A 39 7.05 12.21 4.09
CA LEU A 39 8.42 12.72 4.14
C LEU A 39 8.67 13.76 3.05
N GLY A 40 8.04 13.58 1.89
CA GLY A 40 8.12 14.54 0.77
C GLY A 40 7.49 15.91 1.02
N VAL A 41 6.54 16.00 1.96
CA VAL A 41 5.82 17.25 2.29
C VAL A 41 6.43 17.94 3.51
N GLY A 42 7.34 17.27 4.24
CA GLY A 42 8.03 17.83 5.40
C GLY A 42 7.21 17.92 6.69
N THR A 43 5.96 17.43 6.70
CA THR A 43 5.10 17.42 7.89
C THR A 43 5.69 16.60 9.05
N MET A 44 6.31 15.47 8.75
CA MET A 44 6.99 14.64 9.75
C MET A 44 8.21 15.35 10.36
N LEU A 45 8.90 16.19 9.58
CA LEU A 45 10.02 17.01 10.06
C LEU A 45 9.54 18.09 11.04
N VAL A 46 8.40 18.73 10.73
CA VAL A 46 7.76 19.69 11.63
C VAL A 46 7.36 19.00 12.94
N TYR A 47 6.72 17.83 12.87
CA TYR A 47 6.38 17.04 14.05
C TYR A 47 7.60 16.69 14.90
N GLY A 48 8.69 16.26 14.26
CA GLY A 48 9.95 15.96 14.93
C GLY A 48 10.56 17.16 15.67
N SER A 49 10.31 18.39 15.22
CA SER A 49 10.83 19.60 15.87
C SER A 49 10.18 19.90 17.23
N TYR A 50 8.98 19.36 17.48
CA TYR A 50 8.27 19.47 18.76
C TYR A 50 8.56 18.31 19.73
N VAL A 51 9.33 17.29 19.32
CA VAL A 51 9.64 16.15 20.17
C VAL A 51 10.71 16.51 21.22
N GLY A 52 10.47 16.13 22.48
CA GLY A 52 11.38 16.38 23.58
C GLY A 52 12.73 15.68 23.42
N ARG A 53 13.82 16.31 23.89
CA ARG A 53 15.21 15.80 23.74
C ARG A 53 15.48 14.44 24.41
N HIS A 54 14.58 13.96 25.27
CA HIS A 54 14.69 12.66 25.97
C HIS A 54 13.95 11.51 25.26
N GLU A 55 13.22 11.79 24.19
CA GLU A 55 12.47 10.77 23.45
C GLU A 55 13.37 10.00 22.48
N LYS A 56 13.11 8.69 22.35
CA LYS A 56 13.85 7.81 21.44
C LYS A 56 13.25 7.89 20.03
N LEU A 57 13.68 8.90 19.27
CA LEU A 57 13.20 9.15 17.90
C LEU A 57 13.20 7.91 16.98
N PRO A 58 14.22 7.04 16.95
CA PRO A 58 14.18 5.86 16.09
C PRO A 58 13.08 4.87 16.47
N SER A 59 12.82 4.70 17.77
CA SER A 59 11.77 3.81 18.27
C SER A 59 10.38 4.34 17.96
N LEU A 60 10.20 5.67 18.10
CA LEU A 60 8.95 6.33 17.78
C LEU A 60 8.68 6.26 16.27
N GLY A 61 9.68 6.55 15.44
CA GLY A 61 9.59 6.44 13.99
C GLY A 61 9.27 5.02 13.52
N ALA A 62 9.92 4.00 14.11
CA ALA A 62 9.61 2.60 13.80
C ALA A 62 8.16 2.24 14.15
N SER A 63 7.64 2.74 15.27
CA SER A 63 6.25 2.50 15.67
C SER A 63 5.26 3.14 14.70
N VAL A 64 5.51 4.38 14.27
CA VAL A 64 4.68 5.07 13.27
C VAL A 64 4.70 4.32 11.94
N ALA A 65 5.88 3.91 11.47
CA ALA A 65 6.02 3.15 10.22
C ALA A 65 5.28 1.80 10.28
N LEU A 66 5.36 1.08 11.41
CA LEU A 66 4.63 -0.19 11.58
C LEU A 66 3.12 0.00 11.54
N VAL A 67 2.62 1.06 12.16
CA VAL A 67 1.18 1.39 12.13
C VAL A 67 0.75 1.76 10.71
N ASP A 68 1.52 2.58 10.00
CA ASP A 68 1.25 2.97 8.60
C ASP A 68 1.18 1.74 7.68
N ILE A 69 2.20 0.87 7.74
CA ILE A 69 2.24 -0.39 6.98
C ILE A 69 1.05 -1.28 7.34
N GLY A 70 0.72 -1.40 8.63
CA GLY A 70 -0.42 -2.19 9.10
C GLY A 70 -1.75 -1.72 8.51
N VAL A 71 -1.99 -0.41 8.54
CA VAL A 71 -3.20 0.19 7.95
C VAL A 71 -3.22 -0.01 6.44
N ALA A 72 -2.10 0.18 5.75
CA ALA A 72 -1.99 -0.04 4.31
C ALA A 72 -2.29 -1.50 3.92
N ILE A 73 -1.81 -2.48 4.70
CA ILE A 73 -2.11 -3.90 4.46
C ILE A 73 -3.60 -4.19 4.65
N LEU A 74 -4.20 -3.68 5.72
CA LEU A 74 -5.63 -3.85 5.98
C LEU A 74 -6.50 -3.22 4.88
N ALA A 75 -6.10 -2.03 4.41
CA ALA A 75 -6.77 -1.37 3.28
C ALA A 75 -6.65 -2.20 2.00
N GLY A 76 -5.46 -2.72 1.67
CA GLY A 76 -5.25 -3.59 0.51
C GLY A 76 -6.08 -4.88 0.58
N LEU A 77 -6.18 -5.47 1.76
CA LEU A 77 -6.99 -6.66 2.02
C LEU A 77 -8.50 -6.41 1.86
N LEU A 78 -8.96 -5.17 2.00
CA LEU A 78 -10.36 -4.79 1.79
C LEU A 78 -10.62 -4.42 0.32
N ILE A 79 -9.77 -3.56 -0.24
CA ILE A 79 -9.95 -2.96 -1.57
C ILE A 79 -9.84 -4.02 -2.68
N ILE A 80 -8.78 -4.84 -2.68
CA ILE A 80 -8.55 -5.78 -3.79
C ILE A 80 -9.67 -6.83 -3.90
N PRO A 81 -10.08 -7.53 -2.81
CA PRO A 81 -11.20 -8.46 -2.90
C PRO A 81 -12.50 -7.78 -3.33
N ALA A 82 -12.77 -6.55 -2.89
CA ALA A 82 -13.96 -5.79 -3.30
C ALA A 82 -13.96 -5.49 -4.81
N MET A 83 -12.80 -5.14 -5.40
CA MET A 83 -12.67 -4.94 -6.84
C MET A 83 -13.00 -6.22 -7.64
N TYR A 84 -12.51 -7.38 -7.19
CA TYR A 84 -12.78 -8.66 -7.87
C TYR A 84 -14.24 -9.14 -7.68
N VAL A 85 -14.89 -8.76 -6.58
CA VAL A 85 -16.34 -8.93 -6.44
C VAL A 85 -17.08 -8.06 -7.44
N ALA A 86 -16.71 -6.79 -7.61
CA ALA A 86 -17.32 -5.91 -8.61
C ALA A 86 -17.13 -6.46 -10.03
N LEU A 87 -15.95 -7.00 -10.35
CA LEU A 87 -15.68 -7.70 -11.60
C LEU A 87 -16.63 -8.90 -11.82
N HIS A 88 -16.86 -9.71 -10.80
CA HIS A 88 -17.82 -10.82 -10.89
C HIS A 88 -19.27 -10.34 -11.12
N ASN A 89 -19.61 -9.13 -10.67
CA ASN A 89 -20.91 -8.50 -10.89
C ASN A 89 -21.01 -7.75 -12.24
N GLY A 90 -20.03 -7.91 -13.14
CA GLY A 90 -20.05 -7.36 -14.48
C GLY A 90 -19.45 -5.95 -14.63
N VAL A 91 -18.83 -5.40 -13.59
CA VAL A 91 -18.09 -4.13 -13.67
C VAL A 91 -16.71 -4.40 -14.27
N GLN A 92 -16.39 -3.79 -15.41
CA GLN A 92 -15.03 -3.88 -15.96
C GLN A 92 -14.07 -3.08 -15.08
N ILE A 93 -13.04 -3.74 -14.56
CA ILE A 93 -11.97 -3.12 -13.77
C ILE A 93 -10.63 -3.06 -14.52
N PHE A 94 -10.53 -3.73 -15.67
CA PHE A 94 -9.34 -3.74 -16.54
C PHE A 94 -9.72 -3.27 -17.95
N SER A 95 -8.86 -2.47 -18.57
CA SER A 95 -8.97 -2.05 -19.97
C SER A 95 -8.63 -3.21 -20.91
N ASP A 96 -8.91 -3.06 -22.21
CA ASP A 96 -8.55 -4.05 -23.24
C ASP A 96 -7.02 -4.33 -23.31
N ALA A 97 -6.19 -3.43 -22.78
CA ALA A 97 -4.75 -3.57 -22.68
C ALA A 97 -4.28 -4.32 -21.41
N GLY A 98 -5.20 -4.71 -20.52
CA GLY A 98 -4.89 -5.39 -19.25
C GLY A 98 -4.44 -4.46 -18.13
N GLU A 99 -4.53 -3.14 -18.33
CA GLU A 99 -4.28 -2.13 -17.29
C GLU A 99 -5.53 -1.91 -16.44
N LEU A 100 -5.37 -1.52 -15.18
CA LEU A 100 -6.51 -1.09 -14.37
C LEU A 100 -7.14 0.14 -15.02
N ILE A 101 -8.47 0.16 -15.11
CA ILE A 101 -9.19 1.35 -15.58
C ILE A 101 -9.13 2.37 -14.45
N ASP A 102 -8.09 3.22 -14.47
CA ASP A 102 -8.06 4.42 -13.64
C ASP A 102 -9.21 5.33 -14.11
N GLY A 103 -10.04 5.76 -13.16
CA GLY A 103 -11.14 6.69 -13.41
C GLY A 103 -10.69 8.12 -13.66
#